data_AF-A0AAV1ZU71-F1
#
_entry.id   AF-A0AAV1ZU71-F1
#
_cell.length_a   1.000
_cell.length_b   1.000
_cell.length_c   1.000
_cell.angle_alpha   90.00
_cell.angle_beta   90.00
_cell.angle_gamma   90.00
#
_symmetry.space_group_name_H-M   'P 1'
#
loop_
_entity.id
_entity.type
_entity.pdbx_description
1 polymer ?
#
loop_
_entity_poly.entity_id
_entity_poly.type
_entity_poly.pdbx_seq_one_letter_code
_entity_poly.pdbx_strand_id
1 'polypeptide(L)'
;MGEAALKVHMKGMKHASFKKGKDKVAVCVTDFFRKSNVPSSIPKSTIQNSIKDLAAATQDVLDAESLWSLKLIKSHFSYKSCNNVGNLFSKMFHDSIIARQFSMSERKAAYLCHFGIAPHFQNQVYEELRQLTHFTALFDETLNKTNQQKQMDLHVRYWSKVDN
;
A
#
# COMPACT_ATOMS: atom_id res chain seq x y z
N MET A 1 13.68 26.95 -15.79
CA MET A 1 14.37 25.64 -15.90
C MET A 1 13.36 24.66 -16.46
N GLY A 2 13.52 24.21 -17.72
CA GLY A 2 12.46 23.53 -18.49
C GLY A 2 12.79 22.09 -18.89
N GLU A 3 12.16 21.61 -19.97
CA GLU A 3 12.29 20.25 -20.55
C GLU A 3 13.72 19.70 -20.60
N ALA A 4 14.71 20.56 -20.83
CA ALA A 4 16.13 20.22 -20.81
C ALA A 4 16.59 19.58 -19.49
N ALA A 5 16.13 20.10 -18.33
CA ALA A 5 16.47 19.54 -17.02
C ALA A 5 15.87 18.12 -16.85
N LEU A 6 14.64 17.93 -17.32
CA LEU A 6 13.93 16.65 -17.25
C LEU A 6 14.61 15.60 -18.15
N LYS A 7 15.02 15.99 -19.36
CA LYS A 7 15.82 15.16 -20.28
C LYS A 7 17.19 14.77 -19.71
N VAL A 8 17.83 15.64 -18.94
CA VAL A 8 19.10 15.34 -18.25
C VAL A 8 18.88 14.32 -17.12
N HIS A 9 17.80 14.46 -16.35
CA HIS A 9 17.47 13.53 -15.27
C HIS A 9 17.15 12.12 -15.78
N MET A 10 16.43 12.00 -16.90
CA MET A 10 16.11 10.71 -17.53
C MET A 10 17.35 9.90 -17.93
N LYS A 11 18.46 10.58 -18.26
CA LYS A 11 19.73 9.99 -18.63
C LYS A 11 20.64 9.71 -17.43
N GLY A 12 20.22 10.07 -16.22
CA GLY A 12 21.00 9.85 -15.01
C GLY A 12 21.26 8.37 -14.75
N MET A 13 22.50 8.04 -14.36
CA MET A 13 22.91 6.65 -14.12
C MET A 13 22.02 5.92 -13.11
N LYS A 14 21.48 6.64 -12.11
CA LYS A 14 20.53 6.07 -11.14
C LYS A 14 19.22 5.62 -11.79
N HIS A 15 18.62 6.46 -12.66
CA HIS A 15 17.39 6.12 -13.38
C HIS A 15 17.60 4.93 -14.33
N ALA A 16 18.73 4.90 -15.05
CA ALA A 16 19.09 3.78 -15.92
C ALA A 16 19.24 2.46 -15.15
N SER A 17 19.85 2.49 -13.95
CA SER A 17 19.97 1.31 -13.08
C SER A 17 18.63 0.83 -12.52
N PHE A 18 17.73 1.75 -12.13
CA PHE A 18 16.38 1.39 -11.68
C PHE A 18 15.51 0.82 -12.80
N LYS A 19 15.63 1.34 -14.03
CA LYS A 19 14.90 0.83 -15.19
C LYS A 19 15.31 -0.61 -15.52
N LYS A 20 16.62 -0.91 -15.48
CA LYS A 20 17.15 -2.29 -15.64
C LYS A 20 16.68 -3.27 -14.56
N GLY A 21 16.29 -2.77 -13.37
CA GLY A 21 15.78 -3.59 -12.27
C GLY A 21 14.32 -4.04 -12.45
N LYS A 22 13.51 -3.31 -13.22
CA LYS A 22 12.10 -3.66 -13.49
C LYS A 22 11.91 -4.76 -14.54
N ASP A 23 12.93 -5.03 -15.37
CA ASP A 23 12.88 -6.11 -16.38
C ASP A 23 13.06 -7.52 -15.80
N LYS A 24 13.43 -7.62 -14.50
CA LYS A 24 13.37 -8.89 -13.77
C LYS A 24 11.95 -9.07 -13.25
N VAL A 25 11.17 -9.79 -14.05
CA VAL A 25 9.86 -10.42 -13.74
C VAL A 25 9.49 -10.28 -12.27
N ALA A 26 8.56 -9.37 -11.99
CA ALA A 26 7.89 -9.33 -10.70
C ALA A 26 7.31 -10.73 -10.44
N VAL A 27 7.74 -11.36 -9.35
CA VAL A 27 7.18 -12.64 -8.89
C VAL A 27 5.67 -12.47 -8.83
N CYS A 28 4.95 -13.35 -9.53
CA CYS A 28 3.50 -13.25 -9.64
C CYS A 28 2.91 -13.38 -8.22
N VAL A 29 2.09 -12.40 -7.82
CA VAL A 29 1.43 -12.34 -6.50
C VAL A 29 0.71 -13.65 -6.15
N THR A 30 0.31 -14.44 -7.15
CA THR A 30 -0.32 -15.75 -6.97
C THR A 30 0.57 -16.79 -6.30
N ASP A 31 1.89 -16.68 -6.41
CA ASP A 31 2.82 -17.65 -5.82
C ASP A 31 2.85 -17.56 -4.29
N PHE A 32 2.50 -16.39 -3.74
CA PHE A 32 2.44 -16.17 -2.29
C PHE A 32 1.22 -16.83 -1.62
N PHE A 33 0.16 -17.08 -2.40
CA PHE A 33 -1.07 -17.70 -1.91
C PHE A 33 -1.08 -19.22 -2.06
N ARG A 34 0.01 -19.82 -2.56
CA ARG A 34 0.11 -21.26 -2.73
C ARG A 34 0.30 -21.93 -1.36
N LYS A 35 -0.78 -22.51 -0.83
CA LYS A 35 -0.76 -23.31 0.42
C LYS A 35 0.40 -24.31 0.38
N SER A 36 1.28 -24.23 1.36
CA SER A 36 2.25 -25.29 1.65
C SER A 36 1.49 -26.50 2.20
N ASN A 37 1.59 -27.65 1.52
CA ASN A 37 1.12 -28.93 2.05
C ASN A 37 2.08 -29.35 3.17
N VAL A 38 1.79 -28.94 4.41
CA VAL A 38 2.41 -29.53 5.61
C VAL A 38 1.31 -30.31 6.34
N PRO A 39 1.47 -31.62 6.58
CA PRO A 39 0.49 -32.39 7.34
C PRO A 39 0.67 -32.08 8.83
N SER A 40 -0.27 -31.34 9.42
CA SER A 40 -0.36 -31.13 10.86
C SER A 40 -1.46 -32.02 11.45
N SER A 41 -1.04 -33.14 12.04
CA SER A 41 -1.83 -33.89 13.01
C SER A 41 -1.76 -33.21 14.37
N ILE A 42 -2.89 -32.80 14.97
CA ILE A 42 -3.15 -32.60 16.42
C ILE A 42 -4.66 -32.25 16.60
N PRO A 43 -5.31 -32.59 17.74
CA PRO A 43 -6.66 -33.12 17.76
C PRO A 43 -7.77 -32.06 17.91
N LYS A 44 -8.96 -32.49 17.49
CA LYS A 44 -10.21 -31.75 17.42
C LYS A 44 -10.76 -31.43 18.81
N SER A 45 -10.96 -30.16 19.12
CA SER A 45 -12.01 -29.73 20.05
C SER A 45 -12.95 -28.73 19.36
N THR A 46 -14.23 -29.06 19.52
CA THR A 46 -15.48 -28.50 19.01
C THR A 46 -15.55 -26.98 18.89
N ILE A 47 -15.53 -26.44 17.66
CA ILE A 47 -16.30 -25.25 17.26
C ILE A 47 -16.74 -25.46 15.80
N GLN A 48 -18.00 -25.86 15.60
CA GLN A 48 -18.64 -25.92 14.28
C GLN A 48 -19.07 -24.51 13.85
N ASN A 49 -18.12 -23.60 13.64
CA ASN A 49 -18.40 -22.40 12.86
C ASN A 49 -18.32 -22.79 11.38
N SER A 50 -19.40 -22.58 10.64
CA SER A 50 -19.48 -22.89 9.21
C SER A 50 -18.26 -22.31 8.51
N ILE A 51 -17.60 -23.09 7.64
CA ILE A 51 -16.43 -22.65 6.87
C ILE A 51 -16.72 -21.34 6.10
N LYS A 52 -17.99 -21.09 5.78
CA LYS A 52 -18.46 -19.83 5.17
C LYS A 52 -18.36 -18.63 6.11
N ASP A 53 -18.70 -18.80 7.39
CA ASP A 53 -18.66 -17.72 8.39
C ASP A 53 -17.22 -17.34 8.72
N LEU A 54 -16.30 -18.31 8.71
CA LEU A 54 -14.88 -18.04 8.89
C LEU A 54 -14.28 -17.30 7.69
N ALA A 55 -14.67 -17.65 6.47
CA ALA A 55 -14.23 -16.96 5.25
C ALA A 55 -14.79 -15.53 5.14
N ALA A 56 -16.06 -15.32 5.52
CA ALA A 56 -16.66 -13.99 5.58
C ALA A 56 -15.97 -13.12 6.65
N ALA A 57 -15.75 -13.67 7.85
CA ALA A 57 -15.03 -12.98 8.92
C ALA A 57 -13.60 -12.58 8.50
N THR A 58 -12.92 -13.37 7.68
CA THR A 58 -11.60 -12.98 7.16
C THR A 58 -11.64 -11.80 6.20
N GLN A 59 -12.70 -11.64 5.41
CA GLN A 59 -12.85 -10.47 4.53
C GLN A 59 -13.15 -9.21 5.36
N ASP A 60 -14.05 -9.31 6.34
CA ASP A 60 -14.39 -8.18 7.23
C ASP A 60 -13.17 -7.69 8.02
N VAL A 61 -12.27 -8.61 8.42
CA VAL A 61 -11.00 -8.26 9.07
C VAL A 61 -10.06 -7.54 8.09
N LEU A 62 -9.93 -8.02 6.86
CA LEU A 62 -9.12 -7.34 5.84
C LEU A 62 -9.65 -5.95 5.49
N ASP A 63 -10.97 -5.78 5.46
CA ASP A 63 -11.62 -4.49 5.23
C ASP A 63 -11.35 -3.54 6.40
N ALA A 64 -11.48 -4.01 7.64
CA ALA A 64 -11.14 -3.23 8.83
C ALA A 64 -9.65 -2.83 8.85
N GLU A 65 -8.76 -3.72 8.46
CA GLU A 65 -7.33 -3.47 8.33
C GLU A 65 -7.01 -2.45 7.23
N SER A 66 -7.68 -2.53 6.09
CA SER A 66 -7.56 -1.57 4.99
C SER A 66 -8.06 -0.18 5.41
N LEU A 67 -9.20 -0.12 6.10
CA LEU A 67 -9.74 1.11 6.69
C LEU A 67 -8.78 1.71 7.71
N TRP A 68 -8.18 0.88 8.57
CA TRP A 68 -7.16 1.35 9.52
C TRP A 68 -5.93 1.91 8.80
N SER A 69 -5.45 1.27 7.73
CA SER A 69 -4.35 1.79 6.92
C SER A 69 -4.69 3.12 6.25
N LEU A 70 -5.90 3.30 5.73
CA LEU A 70 -6.36 4.58 5.20
C LEU A 70 -6.40 5.66 6.29
N LYS A 71 -6.89 5.32 7.50
CA LYS A 71 -6.89 6.21 8.66
C LYS A 71 -5.47 6.62 9.06
N LEU A 72 -4.54 5.66 9.09
CA LEU A 72 -3.13 5.88 9.40
C LEU A 72 -2.51 6.92 8.46
N ILE A 73 -2.74 6.77 7.15
CA ILE A 73 -2.26 7.73 6.13
C ILE A 73 -2.92 9.09 6.34
N LYS A 74 -4.27 9.14 6.41
CA LYS A 74 -5.04 10.39 6.50
C LYS A 74 -4.74 11.20 7.76
N SER A 75 -4.40 10.53 8.86
CA SER A 75 -4.06 11.18 10.14
C SER A 75 -2.55 11.31 10.37
N HIS A 76 -1.72 11.02 9.34
CA HIS A 76 -0.26 11.11 9.40
C HIS A 76 0.38 10.36 10.58
N PHE A 77 -0.18 9.20 10.92
CA PHE A 77 0.35 8.36 11.99
C PHE A 77 1.60 7.60 11.51
N SER A 78 2.57 7.43 12.42
CA SER A 78 3.72 6.56 12.16
C SER A 78 3.27 5.11 12.05
N TYR A 79 3.86 4.32 11.16
CA TYR A 79 3.60 2.87 11.10
C TYR A 79 3.90 2.15 12.42
N LYS A 80 4.83 2.68 13.23
CA LYS A 80 5.15 2.16 14.55
C LYS A 80 3.96 2.25 15.53
N SER A 81 3.01 3.16 15.28
CA SER A 81 1.77 3.29 16.06
C SER A 81 0.82 2.10 15.91
N CYS A 82 1.00 1.25 14.89
CA CYS A 82 0.23 0.01 14.75
C CYS A 82 0.61 -1.06 15.78
N ASN A 83 1.78 -0.95 16.41
CA ASN A 83 2.21 -1.96 17.37
C ASN A 83 1.24 -2.01 18.57
N ASN A 84 0.82 -3.23 18.92
CA ASN A 84 -0.16 -3.52 19.98
C ASN A 84 -1.62 -3.07 19.72
N VAL A 85 -1.93 -2.50 18.55
CA VAL A 85 -3.31 -2.05 18.24
C VAL A 85 -4.29 -3.22 18.19
N GLY A 86 -3.90 -4.39 17.64
CA GLY A 86 -4.77 -5.57 17.64
C GLY A 86 -5.12 -6.06 19.05
N ASN A 87 -4.14 -6.08 19.96
CA ASN A 87 -4.36 -6.41 21.36
C ASN A 87 -5.25 -5.38 22.06
N LEU A 88 -5.08 -4.09 21.73
CA LEU A 88 -5.92 -3.02 22.25
C LEU A 88 -7.37 -3.18 21.79
N PHE A 89 -7.61 -3.43 20.50
CA PHE A 89 -8.96 -3.63 19.97
C PHE A 89 -9.63 -4.87 20.54
N SER A 90 -8.90 -5.97 20.68
CA SER A 90 -9.41 -7.18 21.34
C SER A 90 -9.88 -6.90 22.78
N LYS A 91 -9.21 -5.99 23.50
CA LYS A 91 -9.56 -5.58 24.88
C LYS A 91 -10.63 -4.50 24.95
N MET A 92 -10.77 -3.66 23.93
CA MET A 92 -11.82 -2.65 23.90
C MET A 92 -13.15 -3.24 23.46
N PHE A 93 -13.12 -4.26 22.58
CA PHE A 93 -14.27 -4.86 21.93
C PHE A 93 -14.22 -6.38 22.03
N HIS A 94 -14.44 -6.91 23.24
CA HIS A 94 -14.30 -8.35 23.53
C HIS A 94 -15.32 -9.23 22.79
N ASP A 95 -16.49 -8.68 22.49
CA ASP A 95 -17.60 -9.31 21.78
C ASP A 95 -17.37 -9.37 20.26
N SER A 96 -16.53 -8.49 19.72
CA SER A 96 -16.25 -8.42 18.28
C SER A 96 -15.26 -9.48 17.83
N ILE A 97 -15.71 -10.36 16.93
CA ILE A 97 -14.86 -11.35 16.25
C ILE A 97 -13.80 -10.63 15.39
N ILE A 98 -14.19 -9.54 14.72
CA ILE A 98 -13.29 -8.72 13.89
C ILE A 98 -12.18 -8.13 14.75
N ALA A 99 -12.52 -7.52 15.89
CA ALA A 99 -11.53 -6.91 16.78
C ALA A 99 -10.56 -7.93 17.38
N ARG A 100 -11.04 -9.16 17.64
CA ARG A 100 -10.21 -10.28 18.12
C ARG A 100 -9.25 -10.82 17.07
N GLN A 101 -9.65 -10.79 15.80
CA GLN A 101 -8.84 -11.27 14.67
C GLN A 101 -8.00 -10.16 14.01
N PHE A 102 -8.31 -8.90 14.29
CA PHE A 102 -7.60 -7.75 13.76
C PHE A 102 -6.12 -7.81 14.17
N SER A 103 -5.24 -7.87 13.16
CA SER A 103 -3.82 -8.01 13.39
C SER A 103 -3.07 -7.07 12.46
N MET A 104 -2.76 -5.89 12.97
CA MET A 104 -1.97 -4.89 12.26
C MET A 104 -0.63 -4.68 12.94
N SER A 105 0.45 -4.86 12.19
CA SER A 105 1.81 -4.53 12.62
C SER A 105 2.37 -3.41 11.76
N GLU A 106 3.45 -2.78 12.23
CA GLU A 106 4.19 -1.77 11.45
C GLU A 106 4.50 -2.24 10.02
N ARG A 107 5.03 -3.47 9.89
CA ARG A 107 5.40 -4.03 8.58
C ARG A 107 4.19 -4.32 7.70
N LYS A 108 3.12 -4.86 8.30
CA LYS A 108 1.89 -5.16 7.56
C LYS A 108 1.22 -3.87 7.08
N ALA A 109 1.14 -2.85 7.94
CA ALA A 109 0.61 -1.54 7.58
C ALA A 109 1.44 -0.90 6.46
N ALA A 110 2.78 -0.88 6.60
CA ALA A 110 3.66 -0.36 5.57
C ALA A 110 3.48 -1.12 4.24
N TYR A 111 3.43 -2.45 4.28
CA TYR A 111 3.23 -3.27 3.10
C TYR A 111 1.88 -2.97 2.42
N LEU A 112 0.79 -2.95 3.17
CA LEU A 112 -0.55 -2.68 2.66
C LEU A 112 -0.63 -1.27 2.04
N CYS A 113 -0.01 -0.27 2.68
CA CYS A 113 0.02 1.09 2.17
C CYS A 113 0.83 1.20 0.86
N HIS A 114 2.03 0.62 0.80
CA HIS A 114 2.94 0.79 -0.33
C HIS A 114 2.68 -0.13 -1.51
N PHE A 115 2.20 -1.36 -1.27
CA PHE A 115 2.01 -2.38 -2.30
C PHE A 115 0.55 -2.68 -2.60
N GLY A 116 -0.38 -2.33 -1.70
CA GLY A 116 -1.82 -2.47 -1.94
C GLY A 116 -2.46 -1.14 -2.35
N ILE A 117 -2.52 -0.20 -1.40
CA ILE A 117 -3.27 1.05 -1.51
C ILE A 117 -2.62 1.99 -2.53
N ALA A 118 -1.32 2.26 -2.42
CA ALA A 118 -0.65 3.22 -3.29
C ALA A 118 -0.73 2.84 -4.79
N PRO A 119 -0.44 1.59 -5.21
CA PRO A 119 -0.52 1.22 -6.62
C PRO A 119 -1.94 1.31 -7.18
N HIS A 120 -2.97 1.05 -6.37
CA HIS A 120 -4.36 1.19 -6.78
C HIS A 120 -4.69 2.63 -7.19
N PHE A 121 -4.41 3.60 -6.30
CA PHE A 121 -4.65 5.01 -6.60
C PHE A 121 -3.71 5.56 -7.68
N GLN A 122 -2.46 5.11 -7.73
CA GLN A 122 -1.53 5.47 -8.81
C GLN A 122 -2.05 5.04 -10.17
N ASN A 123 -2.55 3.81 -10.28
CA ASN A 123 -3.11 3.30 -11.53
C ASN A 123 -4.35 4.08 -11.94
N GLN A 124 -5.24 4.43 -11.01
CA GLN A 124 -6.40 5.29 -11.30
C GLN A 124 -5.96 6.63 -11.90
N VAL A 125 -5.01 7.31 -11.26
CA VAL A 125 -4.46 8.57 -11.76
C VAL A 125 -3.80 8.38 -13.14
N TYR A 126 -3.07 7.28 -13.36
CA TYR A 126 -2.44 7.01 -14.66
C TYR A 126 -3.46 6.77 -15.78
N GLU A 127 -4.53 6.03 -15.51
CA GLU A 127 -5.58 5.83 -16.51
C GLU A 127 -6.30 7.14 -16.85
N GLU A 128 -6.56 8.00 -15.86
CA GLU A 128 -7.12 9.33 -16.10
C GLU A 128 -6.19 10.21 -16.93
N LEU A 129 -4.90 10.26 -16.58
CA LEU A 129 -3.89 11.04 -17.31
C LEU A 129 -3.72 10.59 -18.76
N ARG A 130 -3.87 9.30 -19.06
CA ARG A 130 -3.81 8.79 -20.44
C ARG A 130 -4.96 9.26 -21.33
N GLN A 131 -6.11 9.57 -20.74
CA GLN A 131 -7.31 10.02 -21.46
C GLN A 131 -7.37 11.54 -21.64
N LEU A 132 -6.43 12.27 -21.03
CA LEU A 132 -6.35 13.71 -21.07
C LEU A 132 -5.48 14.19 -22.24
N THR A 133 -5.93 15.25 -22.91
CA THR A 133 -5.15 15.89 -23.97
C THR A 133 -4.05 16.77 -23.40
N HIS A 134 -4.29 17.39 -22.24
CA HIS A 134 -3.36 18.32 -21.61
C HIS A 134 -3.38 18.13 -20.09
N PHE A 135 -2.19 18.18 -19.48
CA PHE A 135 -1.99 18.28 -18.04
C PHE A 135 -0.73 19.12 -17.79
N THR A 136 -0.59 19.66 -16.57
CA THR A 136 0.61 20.39 -16.17
C THR A 136 1.39 19.56 -15.16
N ALA A 137 2.68 19.35 -15.43
CA ALA A 137 3.62 18.76 -14.48
C ALA A 137 4.51 19.86 -13.89
N LEU A 138 4.43 20.04 -12.57
CA LEU A 138 5.28 20.92 -11.78
C LEU A 138 6.35 20.06 -11.12
N PHE A 139 7.61 20.47 -11.18
CA PHE A 139 8.70 19.81 -10.48
C PHE A 139 9.46 20.83 -9.66
N ASP A 140 9.82 20.46 -8.43
CA ASP A 140 10.67 21.26 -7.55
C ASP A 140 11.84 20.40 -7.07
N GLU A 141 13.03 20.97 -7.07
CA GLU A 141 14.25 20.29 -6.62
C GLU A 141 14.80 21.01 -5.40
N THR A 142 14.97 20.27 -4.31
CA THR A 142 15.56 20.81 -3.07
C THR A 142 16.75 19.97 -2.65
N LEU A 143 17.80 20.64 -2.17
CA LEU A 143 18.93 19.98 -1.52
C LEU A 143 18.75 20.10 -0.02
N ASN A 144 18.54 18.96 0.65
CA ASN A 144 18.49 18.96 2.10
C ASN A 144 19.92 19.12 2.64
N LYS A 145 20.16 20.26 3.29
CA LYS A 145 21.49 20.66 3.79
C LYS A 145 22.02 19.76 4.90
N THR A 146 21.16 19.04 5.61
CA THR A 146 21.55 18.21 6.75
C THR A 146 22.00 16.82 6.30
N ASN A 147 21.21 16.16 5.46
CA ASN A 147 21.52 14.81 4.98
C ASN A 147 22.24 14.79 3.62
N GLN A 148 22.45 15.96 3.00
CA GLN A 148 23.07 16.15 1.67
C GLN A 148 22.37 15.34 0.56
N GLN A 149 21.07 15.05 0.74
CA GLN A 149 20.27 14.34 -0.24
C GLN A 149 19.48 15.32 -1.08
N LYS A 150 19.53 15.10 -2.40
CA LYS A 150 18.69 15.82 -3.36
C LYS A 150 17.32 15.17 -3.39
N GLN A 151 16.28 15.96 -3.18
CA GLN A 151 14.89 15.58 -3.32
C GLN A 151 14.31 16.26 -4.57
N MET A 152 13.41 15.57 -5.26
CA MET A 152 12.65 16.11 -6.37
C MET A 152 11.18 15.76 -6.14
N ASP A 153 10.36 16.79 -5.97
CA ASP A 153 8.92 16.64 -5.83
C ASP A 153 8.29 16.85 -7.21
N LEU A 154 7.39 15.94 -7.60
CA LEU A 154 6.63 16.02 -8.84
C LEU A 154 5.15 16.16 -8.49
N HIS A 155 4.52 17.20 -9.02
CA HIS A 155 3.09 17.46 -8.86
C HIS A 155 2.42 17.56 -10.23
N VAL A 156 1.43 16.70 -10.47
CA VAL A 156 0.63 16.72 -11.70
C VAL A 156 -0.71 17.39 -11.41
N ARG A 157 -1.07 18.38 -12.22
CA ARG A 157 -2.36 19.09 -12.17
C ARG A 157 -3.13 18.87 -13.47
N TYR A 158 -4.39 18.48 -13.35
CA TYR A 158 -5.30 18.26 -14.47
C TYR A 158 -6.74 18.53 -14.05
N TRP A 159 -7.63 18.66 -15.04
CA TRP A 159 -9.07 18.78 -14.83
C TRP A 159 -9.71 17.41 -15.05
N SER A 160 -10.36 16.87 -14.02
CA SER A 160 -11.12 15.63 -14.15
C SER A 160 -12.39 15.88 -14.97
N LYS A 161 -12.80 14.90 -15.77
CA LYS A 161 -14.05 14.94 -16.53
C LYS A 161 -15.26 14.52 -15.70
N VAL A 162 -15.05 14.01 -14.49
CA VAL A 162 -16.08 13.38 -13.63
C VAL A 162 -16.88 14.42 -12.82
N ASP A 163 -16.49 15.70 -12.83
CA ASP A 163 -17.13 16.77 -12.05
C ASP A 163 -18.16 17.62 -12.85
N ASN A 164 -18.85 17.05 -13.86
CA ASN A 164 -20.00 17.68 -14.55
C ASN A 164 -21.23 16.79 -14.55
#